data_AF-A0A1H0WWA8-F1
#
_entry.id   AF-A0A1H0WWA8-F1
#
_cell.length_a   1.000
_cell.length_b   1.000
_cell.length_c   1.000
_cell.angle_alpha   90.00
_cell.angle_beta   90.00
_cell.angle_gamma   90.00
#
_symmetry.space_group_name_H-M   'P 1'
#
loop_
_entity.id
_entity.type
_entity.pdbx_description
1 polymer ?
#
loop_
_entity_poly.entity_id
_entity_poly.type
_entity_poly.pdbx_seq_one_letter_code
_entity_poly.pdbx_strand_id
1 'polypeptide(L)'
;MKIVIDTSSIYSDLSLSKTKIKTLSENSKITGNVIYFPQVVVDEAKNKYAEELVEVKLKIDKELADLYRKTNKKIENPVTNEFIKEQIEIFNKLFDSQIIKLDIKIIPYPSISHEALVKRALARKKPFSESGRGYRDALIWESIKSLIQPQQKLINEPEIIFITKNHTDFGDKDYNLHPDLLDNLNTDKIPEHSIKINPDMDKFINEYINPKLKLLNDIKSGLIEGDFKRLNIKKLVSNLVFNFLDSREFGFDEIDFPQEFENPSVSEIYDDYQFTVNDVRQLSDDEILIDGEVEVTCTFDFYIYKSDYYSMNEDDMPSISDKDWNDHYVAAYEDRIIKLKFLLTVNNSFTEVTSSEIELTD
;
A
#
# COMPACT_ATOMS: atom_id res chain seq x y z
N MET A 1 10.95 -4.45 3.60
CA MET A 1 10.94 -5.73 4.36
C MET A 1 9.63 -6.48 4.11
N LYS A 2 9.61 -7.81 4.24
CA LYS A 2 8.40 -8.63 4.03
C LYS A 2 7.78 -8.98 5.39
N ILE A 3 6.46 -8.81 5.52
CA ILE A 3 5.73 -9.11 6.76
C ILE A 3 4.77 -10.26 6.46
N VAL A 4 4.98 -11.42 7.07
CA VAL A 4 4.09 -12.58 6.93
C VAL A 4 3.22 -12.68 8.18
N ILE A 5 1.92 -12.85 8.02
CA ILE A 5 0.98 -12.90 9.14
C ILE A 5 0.32 -14.27 9.20
N ASP A 6 0.33 -14.87 10.39
CA ASP A 6 -0.36 -16.11 10.73
C ASP A 6 -1.85 -15.87 11.04
N THR A 7 -2.69 -16.89 10.85
CA THR A 7 -4.12 -16.87 11.14
C THR A 7 -4.40 -16.54 12.61
N SER A 8 -3.57 -17.06 13.52
CA SER A 8 -3.70 -16.79 14.96
C SER A 8 -3.66 -15.29 15.31
N SER A 9 -2.95 -14.51 14.50
CA SER A 9 -2.81 -13.06 14.65
C SER A 9 -4.06 -12.29 14.20
N ILE A 10 -4.88 -12.88 13.31
CA ILE A 10 -6.07 -12.25 12.72
C ILE A 10 -7.41 -12.86 13.16
N TYR A 11 -7.44 -13.93 13.96
CA TYR A 11 -8.71 -14.49 14.47
C TYR A 11 -9.59 -13.48 15.19
N SER A 12 -9.00 -12.51 15.89
CA SER A 12 -9.77 -11.44 16.54
C SER A 12 -10.34 -10.42 15.54
N ASP A 13 -9.98 -10.47 14.26
CA ASP A 13 -10.42 -9.59 13.18
C ASP A 13 -10.55 -10.35 11.85
N LEU A 14 -11.43 -11.36 11.83
CA LEU A 14 -11.71 -12.11 10.60
C LEU A 14 -12.27 -11.23 9.48
N SER A 15 -12.80 -10.05 9.79
CA SER A 15 -13.26 -9.09 8.78
C SER A 15 -12.16 -8.24 8.14
N LEU A 16 -10.92 -8.31 8.67
CA LEU A 16 -9.80 -7.43 8.31
C LEU A 16 -10.19 -5.94 8.32
N SER A 17 -11.06 -5.54 9.24
CA SER A 17 -11.68 -4.21 9.24
C SER A 17 -11.26 -3.37 10.43
N LYS A 18 -10.60 -3.95 11.43
CA LYS A 18 -10.16 -3.21 12.62
C LYS A 18 -9.01 -2.28 12.29
N THR A 19 -8.88 -1.22 13.09
CA THR A 19 -7.86 -0.18 12.93
C THR A 19 -6.46 -0.77 12.83
N LYS A 20 -6.15 -1.81 13.60
CA LYS A 20 -4.81 -2.38 13.69
C LYS A 20 -4.26 -2.89 12.33
N ILE A 21 -5.03 -3.69 11.59
CA ILE A 21 -4.59 -4.20 10.28
C ILE A 21 -4.57 -3.10 9.21
N LYS A 22 -5.51 -2.14 9.29
CA LYS A 22 -5.55 -0.97 8.40
C LYS A 22 -4.31 -0.10 8.58
N THR A 23 -3.99 0.25 9.82
CA THR A 23 -2.81 1.03 10.19
C THR A 23 -1.53 0.29 9.77
N LEU A 24 -1.44 -1.03 10.00
CA LEU A 24 -0.29 -1.81 9.53
C LEU A 24 -0.15 -1.73 8.01
N SER A 25 -1.25 -1.91 7.26
CA SER A 25 -1.28 -1.83 5.79
C SER A 25 -0.84 -0.46 5.29
N GLU A 26 -1.47 0.63 5.76
CA GLU A 26 -1.17 2.00 5.36
C GLU A 26 0.30 2.36 5.66
N ASN A 27 0.75 2.07 6.88
CA ASN A 27 2.12 2.37 7.28
C ASN A 27 3.14 1.50 6.56
N SER A 28 2.78 0.26 6.19
CA SER A 28 3.66 -0.61 5.41
C SER A 28 3.91 -0.04 4.02
N LYS A 29 2.89 0.55 3.37
CA LYS A 29 3.05 1.24 2.08
C LYS A 29 4.02 2.42 2.18
N ILE A 30 3.89 3.24 3.23
CA ILE A 30 4.79 4.39 3.46
C ILE A 30 6.22 3.93 3.71
N THR A 31 6.39 2.85 4.46
CA THR A 31 7.71 2.34 4.89
C THR A 31 8.35 1.35 3.91
N GLY A 32 7.78 1.13 2.73
CA GLY A 32 8.33 0.19 1.73
C GLY A 32 8.25 -1.28 2.16
N ASN A 33 7.28 -1.61 3.02
CA ASN A 33 7.04 -2.96 3.51
C ASN A 33 5.87 -3.61 2.77
N VAL A 34 5.94 -4.92 2.59
CA VAL A 34 4.92 -5.69 1.88
C VAL A 34 4.35 -6.75 2.81
N ILE A 35 3.02 -6.80 2.92
CA ILE A 35 2.31 -7.75 3.77
C ILE A 35 1.92 -8.97 2.96
N TYR A 36 2.09 -10.15 3.56
CA TYR A 36 1.78 -11.43 2.95
C TYR A 36 0.90 -12.30 3.84
N PHE A 37 -0.07 -12.95 3.22
CA PHE A 37 -0.81 -14.08 3.78
C PHE A 37 -0.49 -15.35 3.00
N PRO A 38 -0.03 -16.43 3.65
CA PRO A 38 -0.07 -17.76 3.06
C PRO A 38 -1.50 -18.16 2.69
N GLN A 39 -1.70 -18.87 1.57
CA GLN A 39 -3.04 -19.35 1.17
C GLN A 39 -3.69 -20.20 2.27
N VAL A 40 -2.90 -21.00 2.99
CA VAL A 40 -3.38 -21.78 4.14
C VAL A 40 -3.98 -20.87 5.23
N VAL A 41 -3.43 -19.66 5.45
CA VAL A 41 -3.95 -18.70 6.44
C VAL A 41 -5.30 -18.13 5.97
N VAL A 42 -5.43 -17.83 4.67
CA VAL A 42 -6.70 -17.37 4.07
C VAL A 42 -7.79 -18.43 4.25
N ASP A 43 -7.47 -19.68 3.90
CA ASP A 43 -8.42 -20.79 3.97
C ASP A 43 -8.81 -21.09 5.43
N GLU A 44 -7.86 -21.00 6.37
CA GLU A 44 -8.13 -21.13 7.79
C GLU A 44 -9.04 -20.03 8.34
N ALA A 45 -8.83 -18.78 7.95
CA ALA A 45 -9.67 -17.66 8.37
C ALA A 45 -11.12 -17.85 7.88
N LYS A 46 -11.30 -18.24 6.61
CA LYS A 46 -12.61 -18.53 6.02
C LYS A 46 -13.30 -19.72 6.71
N ASN A 47 -12.57 -20.80 6.94
CA ASN A 47 -13.11 -21.96 7.65
C ASN A 47 -13.48 -21.61 9.11
N LYS A 48 -12.67 -20.79 9.78
CA LYS A 48 -12.94 -20.38 11.16
C LYS A 48 -14.24 -19.59 11.29
N TYR A 49 -14.50 -18.67 10.37
CA TYR A 49 -15.78 -17.95 10.32
C TYR A 49 -16.96 -18.91 10.12
N ALA A 50 -16.84 -19.87 9.20
CA ALA A 50 -17.87 -20.87 8.96
C ALA A 50 -18.17 -21.72 10.21
N GLU A 51 -17.13 -22.17 10.92
CA GLU A 51 -17.25 -22.90 12.19
C GLU A 51 -17.98 -22.06 13.24
N GLU A 52 -17.61 -20.79 13.42
CA GLU A 52 -18.25 -19.91 14.39
C GLU A 52 -19.74 -19.69 14.11
N LEU A 53 -20.13 -19.53 12.84
CA LEU A 53 -21.53 -19.42 12.45
C LEU A 53 -22.32 -20.71 12.74
N VAL A 54 -21.73 -21.87 12.44
CA VAL A 54 -22.37 -23.17 12.73
C VAL A 54 -22.52 -23.37 14.24
N GLU A 55 -21.51 -23.03 15.04
CA GLU A 55 -21.59 -23.08 16.50
C GLU A 55 -22.69 -22.18 17.06
N VAL A 56 -22.84 -20.96 16.53
CA VAL A 56 -23.93 -20.04 16.92
C VAL A 56 -25.29 -20.66 16.61
N LYS A 57 -25.47 -21.23 15.41
CA LYS A 57 -26.71 -21.91 15.05
C LYS A 57 -27.05 -23.04 16.03
N LEU A 58 -26.07 -23.90 16.35
CA LEU A 58 -26.26 -25.01 17.29
C LEU A 58 -26.65 -24.53 18.70
N LYS A 59 -26.09 -23.40 19.16
CA LYS A 59 -26.49 -22.77 20.42
C LYS A 59 -27.94 -22.30 20.37
N ILE A 60 -28.37 -21.65 19.29
CA ILE A 60 -29.75 -21.20 19.11
C ILE A 60 -30.71 -22.41 19.09
N ASP A 61 -30.38 -23.45 18.33
CA ASP A 61 -31.18 -24.68 18.26
C ASP A 61 -31.39 -25.30 19.67
N LYS A 62 -30.33 -25.31 20.48
CA LYS A 62 -30.38 -25.82 21.86
C LYS A 62 -31.28 -24.97 22.75
N GLU A 63 -31.16 -23.64 22.70
CA GLU A 63 -31.98 -22.74 23.53
C GLU A 63 -33.46 -22.74 23.11
N LEU A 64 -33.75 -22.83 21.80
CA LEU A 64 -35.12 -22.99 21.30
C LEU A 64 -35.74 -24.32 21.75
N ALA A 65 -34.96 -25.40 21.76
CA ALA A 65 -35.41 -26.68 22.30
C ALA A 65 -35.73 -26.57 23.81
N ASP A 66 -34.92 -25.87 24.61
CA ASP A 66 -35.22 -25.65 26.03
C ASP A 66 -36.50 -24.82 26.24
N LEU A 67 -36.67 -23.74 25.47
CA LEU A 67 -37.87 -22.90 25.52
C LEU A 67 -39.14 -23.69 25.19
N TYR A 68 -39.08 -24.56 24.17
CA TYR A 68 -40.17 -25.46 23.83
C TYR A 68 -40.56 -26.35 25.01
N ARG A 69 -39.59 -26.94 25.73
CA ARG A 69 -39.87 -27.78 26.92
C ARG A 69 -40.59 -27.02 28.03
N LYS A 70 -40.30 -25.73 28.20
CA LYS A 70 -40.87 -24.90 29.28
C LYS A 70 -42.24 -24.32 28.95
N THR A 71 -42.50 -24.04 27.68
CA THR A 71 -43.68 -23.28 27.25
C THR A 71 -44.65 -24.09 26.40
N ASN A 72 -44.21 -25.25 25.89
CA ASN A 72 -44.89 -26.04 24.87
C ASN A 72 -45.23 -25.25 23.59
N LYS A 73 -44.55 -24.11 23.35
CA LYS A 73 -44.66 -23.30 22.15
C LYS A 73 -43.45 -23.52 21.26
N LYS A 74 -43.68 -24.00 20.04
CA LYS A 74 -42.63 -24.18 19.03
C LYS A 74 -42.31 -22.84 18.39
N ILE A 75 -41.05 -22.45 18.43
CA ILE A 75 -40.50 -21.29 17.70
C ILE A 75 -39.50 -21.85 16.70
N GLU A 76 -39.62 -21.45 15.43
CA GLU A 76 -38.68 -21.86 14.39
C GLU A 76 -37.38 -21.06 14.51
N ASN A 77 -36.25 -21.71 14.23
CA ASN A 77 -34.97 -21.03 14.19
C ASN A 77 -34.87 -20.21 12.91
N PRO A 78 -34.75 -18.87 12.97
CA PRO A 78 -34.57 -18.05 11.78
C PRO A 78 -33.20 -18.28 11.10
N VAL A 79 -32.22 -18.85 11.83
CA VAL A 79 -30.89 -19.18 11.32
C VAL A 79 -30.91 -20.57 10.70
N THR A 80 -31.33 -20.65 9.43
CA THR A 80 -31.37 -21.90 8.66
C THR A 80 -30.00 -22.29 8.10
N ASN A 81 -29.87 -23.50 7.56
CA ASN A 81 -28.64 -23.92 6.89
C ASN A 81 -28.39 -23.10 5.60
N GLU A 82 -29.46 -22.74 4.89
CA GLU A 82 -29.42 -21.88 3.72
C GLU A 82 -28.91 -20.48 4.09
N PHE A 83 -29.40 -19.91 5.19
CA PHE A 83 -28.91 -18.63 5.72
C PHE A 83 -27.42 -18.70 6.04
N ILE A 84 -26.97 -19.76 6.73
CA ILE A 84 -25.54 -19.94 7.05
C ILE A 84 -24.69 -20.00 5.78
N LYS A 85 -25.12 -20.77 4.78
CA LYS A 85 -24.42 -20.89 3.50
C LYS A 85 -24.31 -19.53 2.80
N GLU A 86 -25.40 -18.77 2.74
CA GLU A 86 -25.43 -17.44 2.15
C GLU A 86 -24.47 -16.48 2.88
N GLN A 87 -24.48 -16.48 4.21
CA GLN A 87 -23.59 -15.62 5.00
C GLN A 87 -22.11 -15.98 4.84
N ILE A 88 -21.77 -17.27 4.67
CA ILE A 88 -20.40 -17.71 4.37
C ILE A 88 -19.97 -17.21 2.99
N GLU A 89 -20.84 -17.29 1.97
CA GLU A 89 -20.53 -16.80 0.63
C GLU A 89 -20.33 -15.27 0.60
N ILE A 90 -21.17 -14.51 1.32
CA ILE A 90 -21.01 -13.06 1.48
C ILE A 90 -19.70 -12.74 2.18
N PHE A 91 -19.40 -13.42 3.28
CA PHE A 91 -18.16 -13.21 4.02
C PHE A 91 -16.93 -13.47 3.15
N ASN A 92 -16.89 -14.58 2.41
CA ASN A 92 -15.76 -14.91 1.55
C ASN A 92 -15.47 -13.80 0.53
N LYS A 93 -16.52 -13.26 -0.13
CA LYS A 93 -16.39 -12.14 -1.08
C LYS A 93 -15.88 -10.87 -0.42
N LEU A 94 -16.40 -10.54 0.76
CA LEU A 94 -15.96 -9.37 1.52
C LEU A 94 -14.51 -9.52 1.99
N PHE A 95 -14.12 -10.71 2.46
CA PHE A 95 -12.77 -11.01 2.90
C PHE A 95 -11.75 -10.84 1.77
N ASP A 96 -12.04 -11.43 0.61
CA ASP A 96 -11.19 -11.30 -0.58
C ASP A 96 -11.10 -9.84 -1.05
N SER A 97 -12.21 -9.11 -1.00
CA SER A 97 -12.22 -7.67 -1.32
C SER A 97 -11.38 -6.85 -0.35
N GLN A 98 -11.36 -7.20 0.94
CA GLN A 98 -10.54 -6.50 1.93
C GLN A 98 -9.05 -6.81 1.74
N ILE A 99 -8.67 -8.04 1.41
CA ILE A 99 -7.28 -8.39 1.08
C ILE A 99 -6.77 -7.51 -0.06
N ILE A 100 -7.56 -7.36 -1.13
CA ILE A 100 -7.20 -6.51 -2.28
C ILE A 100 -7.11 -5.05 -1.85
N LYS A 101 -8.08 -4.54 -1.10
CA LYS A 101 -8.11 -3.15 -0.64
C LYS A 101 -6.89 -2.80 0.23
N LEU A 102 -6.48 -3.73 1.09
CA LEU A 102 -5.32 -3.60 1.98
C LEU A 102 -3.99 -3.91 1.28
N ASP A 103 -4.00 -4.22 -0.02
CA ASP A 103 -2.80 -4.58 -0.79
C ASP A 103 -1.98 -5.71 -0.14
N ILE A 104 -2.68 -6.70 0.42
CA ILE A 104 -2.06 -7.89 1.03
C ILE A 104 -1.81 -8.91 -0.06
N LYS A 105 -0.56 -9.35 -0.20
CA LYS A 105 -0.17 -10.36 -1.19
C LYS A 105 -0.43 -11.78 -0.68
N ILE A 106 -0.99 -12.63 -1.52
CA ILE A 106 -1.23 -14.03 -1.17
C ILE A 106 -0.05 -14.89 -1.64
N ILE A 107 0.53 -15.68 -0.74
CA ILE A 107 1.54 -16.70 -1.08
C ILE A 107 0.79 -17.98 -1.42
N PRO A 108 0.96 -18.56 -2.62
CA PRO A 108 0.32 -19.82 -2.97
C PRO A 108 0.80 -20.97 -2.07
N TYR A 109 0.06 -22.09 -2.11
CA TYR A 109 0.50 -23.31 -1.44
C TYR A 109 1.91 -23.71 -1.90
N PRO A 110 2.80 -24.09 -0.94
CA PRO A 110 4.17 -24.41 -1.27
C PRO A 110 4.25 -25.71 -2.07
N SER A 111 5.18 -25.80 -3.02
CA SER A 111 5.41 -26.98 -3.85
C SER A 111 6.25 -28.06 -3.13
N ILE A 112 5.89 -28.38 -1.88
CA ILE A 112 6.53 -29.44 -1.09
C ILE A 112 5.80 -30.78 -1.26
N SER A 113 6.54 -31.89 -1.31
CA SER A 113 5.92 -33.21 -1.40
C SER A 113 5.32 -33.64 -0.06
N HIS A 114 4.22 -34.39 -0.11
CA HIS A 114 3.65 -35.03 1.08
C HIS A 114 4.67 -35.93 1.78
N GLU A 115 5.54 -36.62 1.02
CA GLU A 115 6.59 -37.45 1.59
C GLU A 115 7.55 -36.64 2.47
N ALA A 116 7.94 -35.44 2.05
CA ALA A 116 8.80 -34.56 2.84
C ALA A 116 8.10 -34.08 4.14
N LEU A 117 6.83 -33.68 4.05
CA LEU A 117 6.03 -33.30 5.22
C LEU A 117 5.86 -34.46 6.20
N VAL A 118 5.58 -35.67 5.70
CA VAL A 118 5.46 -36.88 6.53
C VAL A 118 6.79 -37.22 7.20
N LYS A 119 7.91 -37.19 6.47
CA LYS A 119 9.25 -37.39 7.05
C LYS A 119 9.52 -36.41 8.19
N ARG A 120 9.17 -35.13 8.00
CA ARG A 120 9.30 -34.11 9.06
C ARG A 120 8.42 -34.41 10.27
N ALA A 121 7.16 -34.78 10.04
CA ALA A 121 6.20 -35.12 11.09
C ALA A 121 6.61 -36.37 11.90
N LEU A 122 7.16 -37.39 11.23
CA LEU A 122 7.68 -38.60 11.86
C LEU A 122 8.94 -38.33 12.69
N ALA A 123 9.79 -37.42 12.23
CA ALA A 123 10.97 -36.97 12.96
C ALA A 123 10.64 -36.03 14.14
N ARG A 124 9.36 -35.70 14.35
CA ARG A 124 8.88 -34.79 15.41
C ARG A 124 9.57 -33.42 15.40
N LYS A 125 9.98 -32.95 14.22
CA LYS A 125 10.64 -31.65 14.05
C LYS A 125 9.61 -30.53 13.95
N LYS A 126 9.87 -29.41 14.63
CA LYS A 126 9.02 -28.21 14.53
C LYS A 126 8.79 -27.80 13.07
N PRO A 127 7.60 -27.29 12.71
CA PRO A 127 6.50 -26.90 13.60
C PRO A 127 5.56 -28.05 13.99
N PHE A 128 5.94 -29.31 13.73
CA PHE A 128 5.17 -30.43 14.25
C PHE A 128 5.36 -30.60 15.77
N SER A 129 4.27 -30.88 16.47
CA SER A 129 4.27 -31.27 17.89
C SER A 129 4.74 -32.70 18.08
N GLU A 130 5.01 -33.08 19.34
CA GLU A 130 5.31 -34.48 19.71
C GLU A 130 4.17 -35.44 19.35
N SER A 131 2.93 -34.96 19.32
CA SER A 131 1.75 -35.70 18.87
C SER A 131 1.59 -35.77 17.35
N GLY A 132 2.44 -35.11 16.57
CA GLY A 132 2.39 -35.08 15.10
C GLY A 132 1.37 -34.10 14.51
N ARG A 133 0.80 -33.19 15.31
CA ARG A 133 0.00 -32.06 14.79
C ARG A 133 0.93 -30.96 14.32
N GLY A 134 0.47 -30.07 13.44
CA GLY A 134 1.29 -28.97 12.89
C GLY A 134 1.44 -28.99 11.36
N TYR A 135 0.59 -29.75 10.65
CA TYR A 135 0.61 -29.77 9.19
C TYR A 135 0.42 -28.38 8.57
N ARG A 136 -0.54 -27.60 9.08
CA ARG A 136 -0.84 -26.25 8.59
C ARG A 136 0.32 -25.29 8.91
N ASP A 137 0.85 -25.37 10.13
CA ASP A 137 2.05 -24.62 10.53
C ASP A 137 3.26 -24.96 9.66
N ALA A 138 3.41 -26.22 9.25
CA ALA A 138 4.47 -26.65 8.33
C ALA A 138 4.27 -26.05 6.94
N LEU A 139 3.05 -25.97 6.44
CA LEU A 139 2.76 -25.27 5.18
C LEU A 139 3.06 -23.76 5.28
N ILE A 140 2.70 -23.12 6.40
CA ILE A 140 3.05 -21.70 6.65
C ILE A 140 4.57 -21.52 6.61
N TRP A 141 5.32 -22.39 7.28
CA TRP A 141 6.78 -22.36 7.30
C TRP A 141 7.37 -22.47 5.88
N GLU A 142 6.92 -23.44 5.09
CA GLU A 142 7.40 -23.62 3.72
C GLU A 142 6.99 -22.44 2.81
N SER A 143 5.82 -21.83 3.03
CA SER A 143 5.41 -20.58 2.36
C SER A 143 6.29 -19.39 2.75
N ILE A 144 6.75 -19.30 4.00
CA ILE A 144 7.68 -18.23 4.43
C ILE A 144 9.02 -18.37 3.71
N LYS A 145 9.58 -19.59 3.67
CA LYS A 145 10.88 -19.83 3.01
C LYS A 145 10.85 -19.50 1.52
N SER A 146 9.72 -19.74 0.83
CA SER A 146 9.61 -19.46 -0.60
C SER A 146 9.69 -17.96 -0.93
N LEU A 147 9.49 -17.08 0.05
CA LEU A 147 9.67 -15.65 -0.11
C LEU A 147 11.13 -15.21 -0.04
N ILE A 148 12.03 -16.01 0.54
CA ILE A 148 13.42 -15.63 0.76
C ILE A 148 14.17 -15.77 -0.55
N GLN A 149 14.82 -14.69 -0.97
CA GLN A 149 15.68 -14.75 -2.15
C GLN A 149 17.08 -15.23 -1.74
N PRO A 150 17.73 -16.13 -2.51
CA PRO A 150 19.07 -16.66 -2.18
C PRO A 150 20.22 -15.64 -2.20
N GLN A 151 19.96 -14.33 -2.14
CA GLN A 151 20.97 -13.30 -2.24
C GLN A 151 21.67 -13.10 -0.90
N GLN A 152 23.01 -13.06 -0.95
CA GLN A 152 23.83 -12.63 0.17
C GLN A 152 23.64 -11.12 0.36
N LYS A 153 22.70 -10.73 1.23
CA LYS A 153 22.67 -9.36 1.73
C LYS A 153 23.92 -9.13 2.58
N LEU A 154 24.58 -7.99 2.36
CA LEU A 154 25.71 -7.54 3.18
C LEU A 154 25.28 -7.11 4.59
N ILE A 155 23.97 -6.94 4.82
CA ILE A 155 23.37 -6.38 6.03
C ILE A 155 22.59 -7.49 6.75
N ASN A 156 22.87 -7.67 8.05
CA ASN A 156 22.24 -8.66 8.94
C ASN A 156 20.81 -8.26 9.39
N GLU A 157 20.02 -7.61 8.54
CA GLU A 157 18.64 -7.27 8.87
C GLU A 157 17.69 -8.41 8.43
N PRO A 158 16.63 -8.69 9.21
CA PRO A 158 15.68 -9.72 8.84
C PRO A 158 14.94 -9.34 7.56
N GLU A 159 14.98 -10.21 6.56
CA GLU A 159 14.22 -10.04 5.33
C GLU A 159 12.71 -10.19 5.59
N ILE A 160 12.38 -11.12 6.50
CA ILE A 160 11.01 -11.49 6.85
C ILE A 160 10.75 -11.29 8.35
N ILE A 161 9.65 -10.62 8.65
CA ILE A 161 9.05 -10.61 9.99
C ILE A 161 7.81 -11.50 9.95
N PHE A 162 7.81 -12.55 10.76
CA PHE A 162 6.68 -13.46 10.89
C PHE A 162 5.85 -13.13 12.13
N ILE A 163 4.62 -12.65 11.93
CA ILE A 163 3.70 -12.25 13.00
C ILE A 163 2.78 -13.42 13.37
N THR A 164 3.04 -14.07 14.51
CA THR A 164 2.24 -15.21 14.99
C THR A 164 2.06 -15.20 16.50
N LYS A 165 0.84 -15.44 16.99
CA LYS A 165 0.61 -15.67 18.43
C LYS A 165 1.09 -17.07 18.85
N ASN A 166 1.16 -18.03 17.92
CA ASN A 166 1.62 -19.40 18.12
C ASN A 166 3.15 -19.52 18.10
N HIS A 167 3.86 -18.53 18.65
CA HIS A 167 5.32 -18.45 18.62
C HIS A 167 6.03 -19.71 19.15
N THR A 168 5.44 -20.45 20.10
CA THR A 168 6.02 -21.69 20.65
C THR A 168 6.14 -22.84 19.63
N ASP A 169 5.41 -22.77 18.52
CA ASP A 169 5.51 -23.75 17.44
C ASP A 169 6.61 -23.41 16.42
N PHE A 170 7.12 -22.18 16.47
CA PHE A 170 8.16 -21.71 15.57
C PHE A 170 9.44 -21.26 16.29
N GLY A 171 9.40 -21.04 17.60
CA GLY A 171 10.48 -20.40 18.31
C GLY A 171 10.53 -20.72 19.80
N ASP A 172 11.52 -20.12 20.44
CA ASP A 172 11.72 -20.17 21.88
C ASP A 172 10.96 -19.04 22.61
N LYS A 173 11.19 -18.92 23.92
CA LYS A 173 10.56 -17.89 24.76
C LYS A 173 11.01 -16.47 24.45
N ASP A 174 12.17 -16.33 23.79
CA ASP A 174 12.77 -15.07 23.41
C ASP A 174 12.45 -14.70 21.95
N TYR A 175 11.54 -15.47 21.32
CA TYR A 175 11.09 -15.32 19.93
C TYR A 175 12.21 -15.52 18.89
N ASN A 176 13.26 -16.25 19.25
CA ASN A 176 14.23 -16.76 18.28
C ASN A 176 13.67 -18.02 17.62
N LEU A 177 14.08 -18.28 16.39
CA LEU A 177 13.70 -19.51 15.68
C LEU A 177 14.18 -20.74 16.45
N HIS A 178 13.34 -21.77 16.46
CA HIS A 178 13.68 -23.05 17.06
C HIS A 178 14.86 -23.71 16.29
N PRO A 179 15.77 -24.44 16.96
CA PRO A 179 16.90 -25.12 16.31
C PRO A 179 16.51 -25.99 15.10
N ASP A 180 15.39 -26.72 15.17
CA ASP A 180 14.88 -27.52 14.02
C ASP A 180 14.58 -26.68 12.77
N LEU A 181 14.17 -25.42 12.95
CA LEU A 181 13.90 -24.51 11.85
C LEU A 181 15.19 -23.88 11.35
N LEU A 182 16.12 -23.53 12.24
CA LEU A 182 17.47 -23.07 11.87
C LEU A 182 18.22 -24.13 11.05
N ASP A 183 18.19 -25.40 11.49
CA ASP A 183 18.73 -26.53 10.72
C ASP A 183 18.12 -26.63 9.32
N ASN A 184 16.82 -26.35 9.21
CA ASN A 184 16.16 -26.35 7.92
C ASN A 184 16.59 -25.17 7.06
N LEU A 185 16.71 -23.95 7.60
CA LEU A 185 17.26 -22.81 6.88
C LEU A 185 18.67 -23.09 6.38
N ASN A 186 19.54 -23.66 7.24
CA ASN A 186 20.90 -24.03 6.90
C ASN A 186 20.96 -25.07 5.77
N THR A 187 20.07 -26.08 5.80
CA THR A 187 19.94 -27.07 4.73
C THR A 187 19.58 -26.41 3.39
N ASP A 188 18.69 -25.42 3.44
CA ASP A 188 18.21 -24.67 2.28
C ASP A 188 19.16 -23.50 1.89
N LYS A 189 20.31 -23.37 2.58
CA LYS A 189 21.31 -22.28 2.43
C LYS A 189 20.73 -20.88 2.63
N ILE A 190 19.75 -20.77 3.50
CA ILE A 190 19.14 -19.51 3.93
C ILE A 190 19.86 -19.02 5.20
N PRO A 191 20.28 -17.74 5.27
CA PRO A 191 20.88 -17.19 6.48
C PRO A 191 19.93 -17.28 7.69
N GLU A 192 20.47 -17.63 8.86
CA GLU A 192 19.68 -17.81 10.10
C GLU A 192 18.94 -16.54 10.55
N HIS A 193 19.47 -15.36 10.20
CA HIS A 193 18.88 -14.06 10.55
C HIS A 193 17.83 -13.58 9.55
N SER A 194 17.53 -14.34 8.48
CA SER A 194 16.59 -13.92 7.44
C SER A 194 15.14 -13.83 7.93
N ILE A 195 14.78 -14.57 8.98
CA ILE A 195 13.41 -14.59 9.54
C ILE A 195 13.46 -14.25 11.03
N LYS A 196 12.59 -13.34 11.46
CA LYS A 196 12.39 -13.03 12.88
C LYS A 196 10.91 -13.17 13.26
N ILE A 197 10.65 -13.84 14.39
CA ILE A 197 9.29 -14.00 14.91
C ILE A 197 8.90 -12.75 15.69
N ASN A 198 7.66 -12.30 15.51
CA ASN A 198 7.05 -11.28 16.35
C ASN A 198 5.69 -11.78 16.86
N PRO A 199 5.48 -11.87 18.18
CA PRO A 199 4.24 -12.40 18.73
C PRO A 199 3.05 -11.42 18.64
N ASP A 200 3.34 -10.12 18.49
CA ASP A 200 2.35 -9.08 18.61
C ASP A 200 2.57 -7.99 17.57
N MET A 201 1.57 -7.85 16.71
CA MET A 201 1.51 -6.82 15.70
C MET A 201 1.57 -5.38 16.28
N ASP A 202 1.09 -5.11 17.50
CA ASP A 202 1.21 -3.77 18.11
C ASP A 202 2.67 -3.49 18.49
N LYS A 203 3.32 -4.48 19.10
CA LYS A 203 4.75 -4.41 19.41
C LYS A 203 5.56 -4.20 18.14
N PHE A 204 5.25 -4.92 17.08
CA PHE A 204 5.89 -4.75 15.78
C PHE A 204 5.72 -3.33 15.21
N ILE A 205 4.49 -2.80 15.20
CA ILE A 205 4.23 -1.44 14.72
C ILE A 205 5.05 -0.43 15.52
N ASN A 206 5.05 -0.54 16.84
CA ASN A 206 5.74 0.42 17.72
C ASN A 206 7.27 0.35 17.63
N GLU A 207 7.85 -0.84 17.52
CA GLU A 207 9.31 -1.03 17.55
C GLU A 207 9.98 -0.87 16.17
N TYR A 208 9.27 -1.14 15.07
CA TYR A 208 9.87 -1.16 13.73
C TYR A 208 9.24 -0.15 12.78
N ILE A 209 7.90 -0.03 12.78
CA ILE A 209 7.20 0.81 11.81
C ILE A 209 7.23 2.29 12.25
N ASN A 210 6.85 2.59 13.50
CA ASN A 210 6.76 3.96 14.01
C ASN A 210 8.09 4.73 13.97
N PRO A 211 9.26 4.14 14.34
CA PRO A 211 10.53 4.84 14.23
C PRO A 211 10.86 5.22 12.78
N LYS A 212 10.53 4.34 11.84
CA LYS A 212 10.76 4.56 10.42
C LYS A 212 9.82 5.62 9.84
N LEU A 213 8.54 5.62 10.25
CA LEU A 213 7.60 6.70 9.92
C LEU A 213 8.07 8.04 10.44
N LYS A 214 8.59 8.09 11.68
CA LYS A 214 9.15 9.31 12.25
C LYS A 214 10.29 9.84 11.40
N LEU A 215 11.23 8.97 11.01
CA LEU A 215 12.34 9.35 10.12
C LEU A 215 11.84 9.93 8.78
N LEU A 216 10.85 9.29 8.15
CA LEU A 216 10.27 9.78 6.88
C LEU A 216 9.55 11.12 7.05
N ASN A 217 8.86 11.33 8.17
CA ASN A 217 8.26 12.62 8.49
C ASN A 217 9.31 13.70 8.76
N ASP A 218 10.40 13.38 9.45
CA ASP A 218 11.51 14.30 9.68
C ASP A 218 12.16 14.70 8.34
N ILE A 219 12.30 13.76 7.40
CA ILE A 219 12.75 14.02 6.01
C ILE A 219 11.77 14.98 5.32
N LYS A 220 10.47 14.68 5.36
CA LYS A 220 9.42 15.51 4.75
C LYS A 220 9.47 16.94 5.26
N SER A 221 9.56 17.13 6.59
CA SER A 221 9.68 18.46 7.19
C SER A 221 10.94 19.20 6.73
N GLY A 222 12.09 18.53 6.69
CA GLY A 222 13.33 19.16 6.22
C GLY A 222 13.33 19.51 4.72
N LEU A 223 12.60 18.75 3.89
CA LEU A 223 12.43 19.10 2.47
C LEU A 223 11.58 20.37 2.30
N ILE A 224 10.53 20.55 3.12
CA ILE A 224 9.67 21.75 3.09
C ILE A 224 10.45 23.00 3.52
N GLU A 225 11.34 22.88 4.50
CA GLU A 225 12.19 23.98 4.96
C GLU A 225 13.20 24.46 3.89
N GLY A 226 13.41 23.67 2.83
CA GLY A 226 14.02 24.11 1.58
C GLY A 226 15.40 23.52 1.27
N ASP A 227 15.99 22.74 2.20
CA ASP A 227 17.21 21.96 1.97
C ASP A 227 17.23 20.74 2.91
N PHE A 228 17.17 19.53 2.37
CA PHE A 228 17.40 18.30 3.14
C PHE A 228 18.72 17.66 2.74
N LYS A 229 19.68 17.63 3.69
CA LYS A 229 21.05 17.16 3.48
C LYS A 229 21.73 17.88 2.30
N ARG A 230 21.90 17.19 1.16
CA ARG A 230 22.57 17.68 -0.05
C ARG A 230 21.60 17.90 -1.22
N LEU A 231 20.32 17.57 -1.03
CA LEU A 231 19.29 17.69 -2.05
C LEU A 231 18.66 19.08 -1.99
N ASN A 232 18.90 19.87 -3.03
CA ASN A 232 18.21 21.15 -3.22
C ASN A 232 16.91 20.90 -3.98
N ILE A 233 15.85 20.56 -3.24
CA ILE A 233 14.55 20.22 -3.82
C ILE A 233 13.94 21.41 -4.59
N LYS A 234 14.15 22.64 -4.12
CA LYS A 234 13.73 23.87 -4.80
C LYS A 234 14.22 23.88 -6.24
N LYS A 235 15.53 23.77 -6.43
CA LYS A 235 16.17 23.76 -7.76
C LYS A 235 15.69 22.58 -8.62
N LEU A 236 15.45 21.41 -8.03
CA LEU A 236 14.95 20.25 -8.77
C LEU A 236 13.54 20.48 -9.31
N VAL A 237 12.62 20.93 -8.44
CA VAL A 237 11.24 21.26 -8.83
C VAL A 237 11.25 22.37 -9.86
N SER A 238 12.06 23.42 -9.68
CA SER A 238 12.23 24.51 -10.65
C SER A 238 12.59 24.00 -12.04
N ASN A 239 13.57 23.10 -12.12
CA ASN A 239 14.00 22.54 -13.41
C ASN A 239 12.91 21.66 -14.02
N LEU A 240 12.16 20.90 -13.21
CA LEU A 240 11.06 20.08 -13.71
C LEU A 240 9.91 20.93 -14.27
N VAL A 241 9.49 21.96 -13.54
CA VAL A 241 8.45 22.89 -13.98
C VAL A 241 8.87 23.56 -15.28
N PHE A 242 10.09 24.11 -15.33
CA PHE A 242 10.62 24.74 -16.54
C PHE A 242 10.62 23.77 -17.72
N ASN A 243 11.20 22.57 -17.56
CA ASN A 243 11.27 21.60 -18.65
C ASN A 243 9.89 21.10 -19.14
N PHE A 244 8.87 21.13 -18.27
CA PHE A 244 7.53 20.66 -18.59
C PHE A 244 6.66 21.73 -19.27
N LEU A 245 6.86 23.00 -18.90
CA LEU A 245 6.04 24.12 -19.36
C LEU A 245 6.70 24.97 -20.43
N ASP A 246 8.04 25.00 -20.53
CA ASP A 246 8.76 25.87 -21.47
C ASP A 246 8.26 25.66 -22.89
N SER A 247 7.70 26.73 -23.47
CA SER A 247 7.14 26.77 -24.83
C SER A 247 6.10 25.66 -25.11
N ARG A 248 5.44 25.14 -24.07
CA ARG A 248 4.42 24.10 -24.23
C ARG A 248 3.11 24.70 -24.74
N GLU A 249 2.55 24.08 -25.76
CA GLU A 249 1.17 24.31 -26.23
C GLU A 249 0.18 23.45 -25.44
N PHE A 250 -1.00 24.00 -25.20
CA PHE A 250 -2.07 23.35 -24.43
C PHE A 250 -3.33 23.16 -25.26
N GLY A 251 -4.02 22.05 -25.00
CA GLY A 251 -5.38 21.84 -25.48
C GLY A 251 -6.38 22.73 -24.75
N PHE A 252 -7.49 23.07 -25.41
CA PHE A 252 -8.59 23.82 -24.77
C PHE A 252 -9.16 23.07 -23.54
N ASP A 253 -9.08 21.74 -23.55
CA ASP A 253 -9.55 20.83 -22.51
C ASP A 253 -8.56 20.61 -21.36
N GLU A 254 -7.29 20.98 -21.52
CA GLU A 254 -6.26 20.75 -20.48
C GLU A 254 -6.30 21.78 -19.35
N ILE A 255 -6.71 23.03 -19.62
CA ILE A 255 -6.74 24.13 -18.64
C ILE A 255 -8.07 24.92 -18.71
N ASP A 256 -9.12 24.35 -19.30
CA ASP A 256 -10.43 25.00 -19.46
C ASP A 256 -10.34 26.36 -20.18
N PHE A 257 -9.56 26.42 -21.25
CA PHE A 257 -9.49 27.61 -22.09
C PHE A 257 -10.77 27.75 -22.91
N PRO A 258 -11.25 28.99 -23.15
CA PRO A 258 -12.29 29.25 -24.13
C PRO A 258 -11.93 28.66 -25.50
N GLN A 259 -12.91 28.11 -26.22
CA GLN A 259 -12.68 27.49 -27.53
C GLN A 259 -12.20 28.49 -28.59
N GLU A 260 -12.46 29.78 -28.35
CA GLU A 260 -12.03 30.91 -29.15
C GLU A 260 -10.52 31.18 -29.06
N PHE A 261 -9.83 30.60 -28.07
CA PHE A 261 -8.39 30.78 -27.88
C PHE A 261 -7.63 29.73 -28.68
N GLU A 262 -7.10 30.12 -29.82
CA GLU A 262 -6.32 29.24 -30.69
C GLU A 262 -4.86 29.16 -30.23
N ASN A 263 -4.37 27.92 -30.11
CA ASN A 263 -2.99 27.54 -29.79
C ASN A 263 -2.42 28.24 -28.53
N PRO A 264 -3.07 28.11 -27.36
CA PRO A 264 -2.53 28.67 -26.13
C PRO A 264 -1.19 28.01 -25.81
N SER A 265 -0.16 28.85 -25.67
CA SER A 265 1.21 28.42 -25.44
C SER A 265 1.85 29.22 -24.33
N VAL A 266 2.67 28.57 -23.50
CA VAL A 266 3.36 29.25 -22.39
C VAL A 266 4.45 30.16 -22.95
N SER A 267 4.32 31.46 -22.69
CA SER A 267 5.28 32.48 -23.09
C SER A 267 6.18 32.96 -21.93
N GLU A 268 5.65 32.94 -20.70
CA GLU A 268 6.39 33.27 -19.48
C GLU A 268 6.01 32.33 -18.33
N ILE A 269 7.01 31.92 -17.55
CA ILE A 269 6.85 31.14 -16.32
C ILE A 269 7.35 32.01 -15.17
N TYR A 270 6.48 32.33 -14.22
CA TYR A 270 6.87 33.15 -13.09
C TYR A 270 7.63 32.32 -12.05
N ASP A 271 8.74 32.86 -11.54
CA ASP A 271 9.59 32.20 -10.52
C ASP A 271 9.03 32.33 -9.08
N ASP A 272 7.74 32.60 -8.92
CA ASP A 272 7.08 32.84 -7.63
C ASP A 272 6.33 31.62 -7.06
N TYR A 273 6.49 30.45 -7.67
CA TYR A 273 5.79 29.23 -7.26
C TYR A 273 6.24 28.72 -5.88
N GLN A 274 5.25 28.22 -5.14
CA GLN A 274 5.45 27.44 -3.93
C GLN A 274 5.10 25.99 -4.24
N PHE A 275 5.93 25.08 -3.73
CA PHE A 275 5.64 23.66 -3.79
C PHE A 275 5.35 23.12 -2.39
N THR A 276 4.54 22.09 -2.34
CA THR A 276 4.26 21.29 -1.15
C THR A 276 4.85 19.91 -1.34
N VAL A 277 5.39 19.33 -0.27
CA VAL A 277 5.68 17.90 -0.23
C VAL A 277 4.50 17.22 0.44
N ASN A 278 3.78 16.41 -0.33
CA ASN A 278 2.56 15.73 0.12
C ASN A 278 2.90 14.42 0.83
N ASP A 279 3.84 13.65 0.29
CA ASP A 279 4.23 12.36 0.86
C ASP A 279 5.72 12.06 0.66
N VAL A 280 6.30 11.31 1.59
CA VAL A 280 7.65 10.77 1.48
C VAL A 280 7.59 9.30 1.85
N ARG A 281 7.88 8.44 0.88
CA ARG A 281 7.76 6.98 1.02
C ARG A 281 9.07 6.31 0.70
N GLN A 282 9.34 5.18 1.33
CA GLN A 282 10.46 4.34 0.93
C GLN A 282 10.00 3.32 -0.12
N LEU A 283 10.67 3.28 -1.28
CA LEU A 283 10.38 2.29 -2.33
C LEU A 283 11.19 1.01 -2.14
N SER A 284 12.46 1.16 -1.75
CA SER A 284 13.41 0.08 -1.52
C SER A 284 14.40 0.46 -0.43
N ASP A 285 15.29 -0.45 -0.03
CA ASP A 285 16.32 -0.15 0.98
C ASP A 285 17.20 1.06 0.58
N ASP A 286 17.30 1.35 -0.73
CA ASP A 286 18.17 2.38 -1.30
C ASP A 286 17.43 3.58 -1.92
N GLU A 287 16.11 3.51 -2.10
CA GLU A 287 15.34 4.55 -2.80
C GLU A 287 14.16 5.10 -1.99
N ILE A 288 14.00 6.42 -2.07
CA ILE A 288 12.93 7.20 -1.45
C ILE A 288 12.17 7.94 -2.54
N LEU A 289 10.85 7.83 -2.50
CA LEU A 289 9.93 8.60 -3.33
C LEU A 289 9.49 9.84 -2.56
N ILE A 290 9.55 10.98 -3.23
CA ILE A 290 9.00 12.26 -2.80
C ILE A 290 7.86 12.60 -3.75
N ASP A 291 6.68 12.79 -3.19
CA ASP A 291 5.43 13.12 -3.90
C ASP A 291 5.02 14.53 -3.46
N GLY A 292 4.76 15.41 -4.40
CA GLY A 292 4.42 16.80 -4.11
C GLY A 292 3.70 17.49 -5.24
N GLU A 293 3.25 18.71 -4.94
CA GLU A 293 2.52 19.56 -5.86
C GLU A 293 3.18 20.93 -5.93
N VAL A 294 3.02 21.61 -7.06
CA VAL A 294 3.49 22.97 -7.27
C VAL A 294 2.44 23.73 -8.06
N GLU A 295 2.13 24.93 -7.59
CA GLU A 295 1.27 25.88 -8.29
C GLU A 295 2.15 26.96 -8.89
N VAL A 296 2.07 27.15 -10.20
CA VAL A 296 2.90 28.10 -10.94
C VAL A 296 2.04 29.01 -11.80
N THR A 297 2.26 30.31 -11.68
CA THR A 297 1.66 31.30 -12.59
C THR A 297 2.42 31.26 -13.90
N CYS A 298 1.69 31.17 -15.02
CA CYS A 298 2.25 31.24 -16.35
C CYS A 298 1.45 32.23 -17.19
N THR A 299 2.14 32.98 -18.04
CA THR A 299 1.51 33.74 -19.12
C THR A 299 1.34 32.83 -20.33
N PHE A 300 0.14 32.83 -20.88
CA PHE A 300 -0.20 32.11 -22.10
C PHE A 300 -0.43 33.11 -23.24
N ASP A 301 0.25 32.90 -24.35
CA ASP A 301 -0.01 33.61 -25.61
C ASP A 301 -0.94 32.75 -26.48
N PHE A 302 -1.94 33.39 -27.07
CA PHE A 302 -2.90 32.75 -27.98
C PHE A 302 -3.47 33.74 -28.99
N TYR A 303 -4.19 33.20 -29.98
CA TYR A 303 -4.81 33.97 -31.04
C TYR A 303 -6.32 33.82 -31.01
N ILE A 304 -7.05 34.92 -31.23
CA ILE A 304 -8.50 34.93 -31.28
C ILE A 304 -8.93 35.42 -32.65
N TYR A 305 -9.82 34.71 -33.33
CA TYR A 305 -10.35 35.16 -34.61
C TYR A 305 -11.18 36.44 -34.41
N LYS A 306 -11.00 37.43 -35.29
CA LYS A 306 -11.55 38.79 -35.10
C LYS A 306 -13.07 38.80 -34.90
N SER A 307 -13.83 37.94 -35.59
CA SER A 307 -15.29 37.91 -35.38
C SER A 307 -15.67 37.45 -33.97
N ASP A 308 -14.88 36.56 -33.39
CA ASP A 308 -15.14 35.98 -32.08
C ASP A 308 -14.73 37.00 -31.00
N TYR A 309 -13.58 37.66 -31.18
CA TYR A 309 -13.16 38.77 -30.32
C TYR A 309 -14.23 39.88 -30.21
N TYR A 310 -14.81 40.32 -31.35
CA TYR A 310 -15.86 41.35 -31.34
C TYR A 310 -17.22 40.85 -30.81
N SER A 311 -17.39 39.54 -30.64
CA SER A 311 -18.61 38.91 -30.12
C SER A 311 -18.48 38.47 -28.66
N MET A 312 -17.28 38.57 -28.08
CA MET A 312 -16.96 38.17 -26.72
C MET A 312 -17.54 39.16 -25.69
N ASN A 313 -17.94 38.66 -24.52
CA ASN A 313 -18.40 39.53 -23.44
C ASN A 313 -17.22 40.32 -22.85
N GLU A 314 -17.49 41.50 -22.30
CA GLU A 314 -16.45 42.32 -21.67
C GLU A 314 -15.78 41.62 -20.47
N ASP A 315 -16.52 40.79 -19.74
CA ASP A 315 -16.01 40.05 -18.58
C ASP A 315 -15.07 38.87 -18.96
N ASP A 316 -15.16 38.39 -20.21
CA ASP A 316 -14.39 37.25 -20.71
C ASP A 316 -13.18 37.70 -21.57
N MET A 317 -13.00 39.02 -21.76
CA MET A 317 -11.96 39.55 -22.64
C MET A 317 -10.56 39.40 -22.02
N PRO A 318 -9.61 38.75 -22.72
CA PRO A 318 -8.23 38.63 -22.26
C PRO A 318 -7.43 39.92 -22.49
N SER A 319 -6.19 39.94 -22.02
CA SER A 319 -5.28 41.06 -22.29
C SER A 319 -4.83 41.00 -23.74
N ILE A 320 -4.84 42.15 -24.43
CA ILE A 320 -4.53 42.19 -25.86
C ILE A 320 -3.09 42.68 -26.07
N SER A 321 -2.28 41.86 -26.73
CA SER A 321 -0.92 42.23 -27.15
C SER A 321 -0.93 42.97 -28.48
N ASP A 322 -1.69 42.48 -29.47
CA ASP A 322 -1.85 43.13 -30.79
C ASP A 322 -3.26 42.93 -31.37
N LYS A 323 -4.04 44.02 -31.48
CA LYS A 323 -5.40 44.02 -32.05
C LYS A 323 -5.43 43.78 -33.56
N ASP A 324 -4.32 43.94 -34.27
CA ASP A 324 -4.24 43.82 -35.72
C ASP A 324 -3.08 42.92 -36.14
N TRP A 325 -2.89 41.81 -35.40
CA TRP A 325 -1.79 40.87 -35.63
C TRP A 325 -1.74 40.38 -37.08
N ASN A 326 -2.90 40.08 -37.67
CA ASN A 326 -3.06 39.96 -39.12
C ASN A 326 -4.51 40.29 -39.55
N ASP A 327 -4.84 40.11 -40.84
CA ASP A 327 -6.17 40.39 -41.39
C ASP A 327 -7.33 39.67 -40.66
N HIS A 328 -7.06 38.57 -39.96
CA HIS A 328 -8.03 37.63 -39.42
C HIS A 328 -8.01 37.49 -37.89
N TYR A 329 -6.87 37.72 -37.24
CA TYR A 329 -6.65 37.37 -35.83
C TYR A 329 -6.20 38.56 -34.99
N VAL A 330 -6.54 38.46 -33.71
CA VAL A 330 -6.05 39.29 -32.61
C VAL A 330 -5.08 38.44 -31.79
N ALA A 331 -3.90 38.97 -31.47
CA ALA A 331 -2.98 38.33 -30.53
C ALA A 331 -3.31 38.81 -29.10
N ALA A 332 -3.45 37.85 -28.19
CA ALA A 332 -3.83 38.08 -26.81
C ALA A 332 -2.97 37.23 -25.87
N TYR A 333 -3.02 37.59 -24.58
CA TYR A 333 -2.37 36.84 -23.53
C TYR A 333 -3.21 36.84 -22.26
N GLU A 334 -2.98 35.83 -21.42
CA GLU A 334 -3.60 35.73 -20.10
C GLU A 334 -2.70 34.99 -19.12
N ASP A 335 -2.72 35.43 -17.86
CA ASP A 335 -2.05 34.72 -16.78
C ASP A 335 -2.98 33.65 -16.18
N ARG A 336 -2.49 32.41 -16.08
CA ARG A 336 -3.19 31.29 -15.47
C ARG A 336 -2.29 30.59 -14.45
N ILE A 337 -2.91 30.08 -13.40
CA ILE A 337 -2.23 29.21 -12.43
C ILE A 337 -2.33 27.78 -12.92
N ILE A 338 -1.19 27.14 -13.13
CA ILE A 338 -1.08 25.74 -13.48
C ILE A 338 -0.72 24.94 -12.25
N LYS A 339 -1.49 23.89 -11.98
CA LYS A 339 -1.23 22.95 -10.91
C LYS A 339 -0.54 21.73 -11.48
N LEU A 340 0.62 21.42 -10.93
CA LEU A 340 1.43 20.29 -11.34
C LEU A 340 1.69 19.38 -10.16
N LYS A 341 1.63 18.08 -10.40
CA LYS A 341 2.12 17.06 -9.48
C LYS A 341 3.48 16.60 -9.94
N PHE A 342 4.42 16.48 -9.01
CA PHE A 342 5.74 15.91 -9.28
C PHE A 342 6.01 14.67 -8.42
N LEU A 343 6.72 13.71 -9.01
CA LEU A 343 7.25 12.53 -8.35
C LEU A 343 8.76 12.49 -8.54
N LEU A 344 9.51 12.45 -7.44
CA LEU A 344 10.97 12.35 -7.45
C LEU A 344 11.39 11.08 -6.73
N THR A 345 12.12 10.21 -7.42
CA THR A 345 12.82 9.08 -6.78
C THR A 345 14.27 9.48 -6.55
N VAL A 346 14.72 9.40 -5.29
CA VAL A 346 16.07 9.75 -4.86
C VAL A 346 16.71 8.60 -4.12
N ASN A 347 18.03 8.52 -4.19
CA ASN A 347 18.75 7.56 -3.37
C ASN A 347 18.70 7.93 -1.87
N ASN A 348 18.90 6.96 -0.98
CA ASN A 348 18.78 7.14 0.48
C ASN A 348 19.81 8.13 1.07
N SER A 349 20.89 8.42 0.34
CA SER A 349 21.86 9.47 0.71
C SER A 349 21.44 10.88 0.27
N PHE A 350 20.34 11.04 -0.48
CA PHE A 350 19.85 12.31 -1.00
C PHE A 350 20.92 13.04 -1.82
N THR A 351 21.67 12.28 -2.63
CA THR A 351 22.75 12.80 -3.50
C THR A 351 22.43 12.70 -4.97
N GLU A 352 21.53 11.79 -5.34
CA GLU A 352 21.19 11.48 -6.73
C GLU A 352 19.69 11.28 -6.88
N VAL A 353 19.13 11.86 -7.95
CA VAL A 353 17.76 11.62 -8.40
C VAL A 353 17.82 10.50 -9.43
N THR A 354 17.18 9.37 -9.14
CA THR A 354 17.17 8.19 -10.03
C THR A 354 16.03 8.24 -11.05
N SER A 355 14.93 8.90 -10.70
CA SER A 355 13.80 9.13 -11.60
C SER A 355 13.05 10.41 -11.22
N SER A 356 12.43 11.06 -12.20
CA SER A 356 11.59 12.24 -12.00
C SER A 356 10.45 12.28 -13.01
N GLU A 357 9.24 12.52 -12.52
CA GLU A 357 8.03 12.66 -13.33
C GLU A 357 7.28 13.93 -12.89
N ILE A 358 6.58 14.57 -13.83
CA ILE A 358 5.73 15.74 -13.57
C ILE A 358 4.54 15.70 -14.52
N GLU A 359 3.35 16.00 -14.00
CA GLU A 359 2.09 15.93 -14.74
C GLU A 359 1.13 17.04 -14.32
N LEU A 360 0.16 17.36 -15.18
CA LEU A 360 -0.95 18.26 -14.85
C LEU A 360 -1.88 17.59 -13.85
N THR A 361 -2.46 18.38 -12.97
CA THR A 361 -3.53 17.95 -12.06
C THR A 361 -4.77 18.79 -12.28
N ASP A 362 -5.93 18.14 -12.24
CA ASP A 362 -7.26 18.77 -12.31
C ASP A 362 -7.54 19.76 -11.18
#